data_AF-A0A022LEI8-F1
#
_entry.id   AF-A0A022LEI8-F1
#
_cell.length_a   1.000
_cell.length_b   1.000
_cell.length_c   1.000
_cell.angle_alpha   90.00
_cell.angle_beta   90.00
_cell.angle_gamma   90.00
#
_symmetry.space_group_name_H-M   'P 1'
#
loop_
_entity.id
_entity.type
_entity.pdbx_description
1 polymer ?
#
loop_
_entity_poly.entity_id
_entity_poly.type
_entity_poly.pdbx_seq_one_letter_code
_entity_poly.pdbx_strand_id
1 'polypeptide(L)' 'MTYRGLRQSIILEYAILRLLDGSVSASEIATDLGYSDLASFSHAFKHWTGHPPTGFRRR' A
#
# COMPACT_ATOMS: atom_id res chain seq x y z
N MET A 1 -4.72 -20.83 5.18
CA MET A 1 -3.87 -19.86 4.45
C MET A 1 -4.27 -19.88 2.99
N THR A 2 -4.86 -18.81 2.45
CA THR A 2 -5.18 -18.71 1.02
C THR A 2 -4.07 -17.95 0.30
N TYR A 3 -3.83 -18.25 -0.98
CA TYR A 3 -2.86 -17.51 -1.81
C TYR A 3 -3.12 -15.99 -1.79
N ARG A 4 -4.40 -15.60 -1.77
CA ARG A 4 -4.83 -14.20 -1.64
C ARG A 4 -4.37 -13.57 -0.32
N GLY A 5 -4.50 -14.28 0.79
CA GLY A 5 -4.08 -13.78 2.10
C GLY A 5 -2.55 -13.58 2.18
N LEU A 6 -1.77 -14.53 1.67
CA LEU A 6 -0.31 -14.41 1.63
C LEU A 6 0.13 -13.23 0.76
N ARG A 7 -0.43 -13.10 -0.45
CA ARG A 7 -0.15 -11.96 -1.33
C ARG A 7 -0.49 -10.64 -0.65
N GLN A 8 -1.64 -10.57 0.02
CA GLN A 8 -2.07 -9.38 0.74
C GLN A 8 -1.07 -8.98 1.84
N SER A 9 -0.61 -9.93 2.65
CA SER A 9 0.38 -9.66 3.71
C SER A 9 1.67 -9.08 3.15
N ILE A 10 2.18 -9.64 2.04
CA ILE A 10 3.40 -9.16 1.38
C ILE A 10 3.22 -7.73 0.86
N ILE A 11 2.09 -7.46 0.20
CA ILE A 11 1.77 -6.12 -0.34
C ILE A 11 1.69 -5.08 0.77
N LEU A 12 1.03 -5.42 1.88
CA LEU A 12 0.88 -4.53 3.01
C LEU A 12 2.22 -4.20 3.67
N GLU A 13 3.06 -5.21 3.89
CA GLU A 13 4.38 -5.01 4.48
C GLU A 13 5.26 -4.11 3.61
N TYR A 14 5.32 -4.38 2.31
CA TYR A 14 6.04 -3.54 1.35
C TYR A 14 5.52 -2.10 1.34
N ALA A 15 4.20 -1.91 1.24
CA ALA A 15 3.58 -0.59 1.20
C ALA A 15 3.86 0.22 2.46
N ILE A 16 3.74 -0.38 3.65
CA ILE A 16 3.98 0.30 4.93
C ILE A 16 5.44 0.74 5.05
N LEU A 17 6.40 -0.15 4.72
CA LEU A 17 7.83 0.19 4.77
C LEU A 17 8.16 1.39 3.87
N ARG A 18 7.62 1.41 2.64
CA ARG A 18 7.86 2.50 1.69
C ARG A 18 7.17 3.81 2.09
N LEU A 19 5.97 3.73 2.64
CA LEU A 19 5.26 4.91 3.16
C LEU A 19 6.00 5.54 4.34
N LEU A 20 6.56 4.72 5.23
CA LEU A 20 7.33 5.18 6.40
C LEU A 20 8.68 5.80 6.02
N ASP A 21 9.34 5.23 5.01
CA ASP A 21 10.61 5.74 4.47
C ASP A 21 10.43 7.11 3.78
N GLY A 22 9.28 7.33 3.14
CA GLY A 22 8.89 8.63 2.58
C GLY A 22 9.66 9.06 1.33
N SER A 23 10.61 8.24 0.85
CA SER A 23 11.41 8.49 -0.35
C SER A 23 10.63 8.40 -1.67
N VAL A 24 9.52 7.66 -1.68
CA VAL A 24 8.68 7.44 -2.87
C VAL A 24 7.24 7.89 -2.62
N SER A 25 6.58 8.37 -3.67
CA SER A 25 5.19 8.79 -3.58
C SER A 25 4.25 7.58 -3.45
N ALA A 26 3.06 7.77 -2.86
CA ALA A 26 2.05 6.73 -2.81
C ALA A 26 1.59 6.25 -4.20
N SER A 27 1.72 7.10 -5.22
CA SER A 27 1.39 6.76 -6.61
C SER A 27 2.45 5.84 -7.24
N GLU A 28 3.73 6.05 -6.92
CA GLU A 28 4.81 5.13 -7.31
C GLU A 28 4.62 3.78 -6.63
N ILE A 29 4.33 3.77 -5.32
CA ILE A 29 4.04 2.53 -4.59
C ILE A 29 2.86 1.76 -5.22
N ALA A 30 1.80 2.47 -5.63
CA ALA A 30 0.67 1.85 -6.32
C ALA A 30 1.10 1.18 -7.65
N THR A 31 1.94 1.87 -8.42
CA THR A 31 2.47 1.38 -9.70
C THR A 31 3.37 0.15 -9.51
N ASP A 32 4.28 0.18 -8.54
CA ASP A 32 5.17 -0.94 -8.19
C ASP A 32 4.39 -2.21 -7.78
N LEU A 33 3.24 -2.02 -7.14
CA LEU A 33 2.35 -3.10 -6.71
C LEU A 33 1.41 -3.61 -7.81
N GLY A 34 1.45 -3.00 -9.00
CA GLY A 34 0.65 -3.35 -10.17
C GLY A 34 -0.78 -2.82 -10.14
N TYR A 35 -1.05 -1.75 -9.39
CA TYR A 35 -2.33 -1.04 -9.47
C TYR A 35 -2.32 -0.05 -10.62
N SER A 36 -3.47 0.11 -11.27
CA SER A 36 -3.64 1.05 -12.39
C SER A 36 -3.54 2.52 -11.96
N ASP A 37 -3.86 2.81 -10.70
CA ASP A 37 -3.91 4.17 -10.17
C ASP A 37 -3.84 4.19 -8.63
N LEU A 38 -3.55 5.38 -8.08
CA LEU A 38 -3.48 5.62 -6.64
C LEU A 38 -4.81 5.39 -5.90
N ALA A 39 -5.95 5.66 -6.52
CA ALA A 39 -7.26 5.50 -5.87
C ALA A 39 -7.58 4.02 -5.65
N SER A 40 -7.32 3.17 -6.64
CA SER A 40 -7.44 1.72 -6.57
C SER A 40 -6.58 1.13 -5.44
N PHE A 41 -5.31 1.55 -5.36
CA PHE A 41 -4.42 1.16 -4.26
C PHE A 41 -4.92 1.68 -2.92
N SER A 42 -5.32 2.95 -2.84
CA SER A 42 -5.76 3.58 -1.58
C SER A 42 -7.03 2.93 -1.03
N HIS A 43 -7.96 2.53 -1.90
CA HIS A 43 -9.16 1.79 -1.53
C HIS A 43 -8.81 0.43 -0.95
N ALA A 44 -7.95 -0.35 -1.63
CA ALA A 44 -7.51 -1.65 -1.13
C ALA A 44 -6.73 -1.53 0.18
N PHE A 45 -5.79 -0.59 0.25
CA PHE A 45 -4.97 -0.34 1.44
C PHE A 45 -5.83 0.07 2.64
N LYS A 46 -6.81 0.97 2.44
CA LYS A 46 -7.76 1.34 3.50
C LYS A 46 -8.66 0.19 3.90
N HIS A 47 -9.11 -0.63 2.95
CA HIS A 47 -9.92 -1.81 3.26
C HIS A 47 -9.15 -2.81 4.14
N TRP A 48 -7.84 -2.95 3.92
CA TRP A 48 -7.00 -3.88 4.66
C TRP A 48 -6.46 -3.33 5.99
N THR A 49 -6.11 -2.05 6.06
CA THR A 49 -5.45 -1.43 7.23
C THR A 49 -6.38 -0.54 8.06
N GLY A 50 -7.59 -0.26 7.57
CA GLY A 50 -8.54 0.69 8.16
C GLY A 50 -8.20 2.16 7.91
N HIS A 51 -6.99 2.48 7.43
CA HIS A 51 -6.47 3.85 7.31
C HIS A 51 -5.96 4.12 5.89
N PRO A 52 -6.05 5.38 5.41
CA PRO A 52 -5.46 5.72 4.11
C PRO A 52 -3.93 5.69 4.18
N PRO A 53 -3.24 5.39 3.05
CA PRO A 53 -1.78 5.34 3.01
C PRO A 53 -1.11 6.66 3.40
N THR A 54 -1.77 7.80 3.18
CA THR A 54 -1.29 9.12 3.60
C THR A 54 -1.12 9.26 5.12
N GLY A 55 -1.85 8.47 5.93
CA GLY A 55 -1.70 8.45 7.39
C GLY A 55 -0.39 7.82 7.87
N PHE A 56 0.25 7.00 7.03
CA PHE A 56 1.52 6.34 7.34
C PHE A 56 2.74 7.11 6.82
N ARG A 57 2.53 8.15 6.02
CA ARG A 57 3.63 8.93 5.45
C ARG A 57 4.22 9.84 6.52
N ARG A 58 5.51 9.66 6.82
CA ARG A 58 6.28 10.64 7.60
C ARG A 58 6.37 11.93 6.80
N ARG A 59 5.97 13.05 7.41
CA ARG A 59 6.11 14.39 6.82
C ARG A 59 7.58 14.78 6.71
#